data_AF-A0A8J8G4X4-F1
#
_entry.id   AF-A0A8J8G4X4-F1
#
_cell.length_a   1.000
_cell.length_b   1.000
_cell.length_c   1.000
_cell.angle_alpha   90.00
_cell.angle_beta   90.00
_cell.angle_gamma   90.00
#
_symmetry.space_group_name_H-M   'P 1'
#
loop_
_entity.id
_entity.type
_entity.pdbx_description
1 polymer ?
#
loop_
_entity_poly.entity_id
_entity_poly.type
_entity_poly.pdbx_seq_one_letter_code
_entity_poly.pdbx_strand_id
1 'polypeptide(L)'
;YNLLSSIGFALSKDAYVIYLNEGFNNNYNLDENYIKNSYFVGSSITNTFSEVLDKYPNSGKVVYSDKYELNQQVILKINEEQKVDNVILTPGDILEKDILNGNSPVLLIGKNQVPNSVINFINDMDFESALIIETKDLQNAKLIREKTGIEVLVKISKATVYGNPSNDKALKRDKLEIFKIIPKESKLNIIDIIYNKATGEFILRIENRGESEAYFKSGLFIENLDGDVIATVGSDEILRLLPSESISQKIIFDENKFLNNEINIIGEIFYGESEVSIDKKVEKKMGLEFVSILDNSEIEIENVVYDFETKRFITSIKNVGEKASYVTVKFKDLLVDDELKDLVSKELKIQPNEIVEFKLKVYMNEISLADNEQINIYVKYGEKSGILIKDKLENHDYIVIKNSMFSGLIIGGDNSSILRLVLFIVVICVVVGFIYRKFKNRDIEEE
;
A
#
# COMPACT_ATOMS: atom_id res chain seq x y z
N TYR A 1 -0.22 -4.14 -16.19
CA TYR A 1 -1.64 -4.49 -16.34
C TYR A 1 -2.38 -3.56 -17.29
N ASN A 2 -2.41 -2.25 -17.05
CA ASN A 2 -3.12 -1.28 -17.92
C ASN A 2 -2.75 -1.44 -19.41
N LEU A 3 -1.46 -1.59 -19.75
CA LEU A 3 -1.05 -1.91 -21.13
C LEU A 3 -1.73 -3.16 -21.69
N LEU A 4 -1.67 -4.27 -20.96
CA LEU A 4 -2.22 -5.56 -21.40
C LEU A 4 -3.71 -5.44 -21.69
N SER A 5 -4.43 -4.71 -20.83
CA SER A 5 -5.85 -4.40 -21.03
C SER A 5 -6.07 -3.59 -22.31
N SER A 6 -5.21 -2.61 -22.60
CA SER A 6 -5.39 -1.68 -23.72
C SER A 6 -4.93 -2.21 -25.08
N ILE A 7 -4.05 -3.21 -25.15
CA ILE A 7 -3.47 -3.68 -26.43
C ILE A 7 -4.56 -4.16 -27.40
N GLY A 8 -5.48 -5.00 -26.95
CA GLY A 8 -6.56 -5.51 -27.81
C GLY A 8 -7.44 -4.38 -28.35
N PHE A 9 -7.79 -3.42 -27.49
CA PHE A 9 -8.59 -2.26 -27.88
C PHE A 9 -7.84 -1.37 -28.87
N ALA A 10 -6.56 -1.06 -28.61
CA ALA A 10 -5.75 -0.24 -29.52
C ALA A 10 -5.62 -0.90 -30.90
N LEU A 11 -5.39 -2.21 -30.96
CA LEU A 11 -5.31 -2.96 -32.22
C LEU A 11 -6.64 -2.95 -32.97
N SER A 12 -7.77 -3.10 -32.28
CA SER A 12 -9.10 -3.02 -32.91
C SER A 12 -9.39 -1.65 -33.55
N LYS A 13 -8.69 -0.61 -33.09
CA LYS A 13 -8.83 0.78 -33.54
C LYS A 13 -7.74 1.24 -34.50
N ASP A 14 -6.79 0.38 -34.86
CA ASP A 14 -5.56 0.78 -35.57
C ASP A 14 -4.85 1.96 -34.87
N ALA A 15 -4.79 1.90 -33.54
CA ALA A 15 -4.32 2.97 -32.67
C ALA A 15 -3.00 2.62 -31.96
N TYR A 16 -2.29 3.66 -31.50
CA TYR A 16 -1.07 3.52 -30.72
C TYR A 16 -1.38 3.58 -29.21
N VAL A 17 -0.63 2.81 -28.42
CA VAL A 17 -0.61 2.95 -26.95
C VAL A 17 0.56 3.84 -26.56
N ILE A 18 0.27 4.96 -25.90
CA ILE A 18 1.28 5.90 -25.40
C ILE A 18 1.40 5.75 -23.88
N TYR A 19 2.64 5.62 -23.40
CA TYR A 19 2.93 5.63 -21.97
C TYR A 19 3.20 7.03 -21.47
N LEU A 20 2.47 7.39 -20.43
CA LEU A 20 2.62 8.65 -19.72
C LEU A 20 3.09 8.33 -18.30
N ASN A 21 4.15 9.01 -17.86
CA ASN A 21 4.70 8.87 -16.51
C ASN A 21 4.06 9.90 -15.57
N GLU A 22 4.04 9.65 -14.27
CA GLU A 22 3.55 10.58 -13.23
C GLU A 22 4.25 11.96 -13.27
N GLY A 23 5.46 12.04 -13.86
CA GLY A 23 6.19 13.29 -14.11
C GLY A 23 5.91 13.94 -15.48
N PHE A 24 4.81 13.62 -16.15
CA PHE A 24 4.46 14.18 -17.45
C PHE A 24 4.10 15.68 -17.31
N ASN A 25 5.10 16.56 -17.39
CA ASN A 25 4.86 17.99 -17.50
C ASN A 25 4.31 18.34 -18.89
N ASN A 26 3.42 19.35 -18.94
CA ASN A 26 2.78 19.94 -20.13
C ASN A 26 3.74 20.43 -21.26
N ASN A 27 5.03 20.09 -21.23
CA ASN A 27 6.05 20.51 -22.19
C ASN A 27 6.16 19.60 -23.42
N TYR A 28 5.42 18.50 -23.50
CA TYR A 28 5.33 17.72 -24.73
C TYR A 28 4.20 18.29 -25.60
N ASN A 29 4.58 18.89 -26.75
CA ASN A 29 3.65 19.30 -27.82
C ASN A 29 3.04 18.06 -28.49
N LEU A 30 2.17 17.34 -27.79
CA LEU A 30 1.24 16.42 -28.45
C LEU A 30 0.25 17.29 -29.22
N ASP A 31 0.14 17.08 -30.53
CA ASP A 31 -0.82 17.81 -31.36
C ASP A 31 -2.24 17.55 -30.82
N GLU A 32 -2.99 18.64 -30.60
CA GLU A 32 -4.33 18.62 -29.99
C GLU A 32 -5.29 17.67 -30.72
N ASN A 33 -5.07 17.43 -32.02
CA ASN A 33 -5.87 16.49 -32.80
C ASN A 33 -5.68 15.03 -32.39
N TYR A 34 -4.50 14.66 -31.87
CA TYR A 34 -4.29 13.33 -31.30
C TYR A 34 -4.98 13.17 -29.94
N ILE A 35 -4.99 14.23 -29.12
CA ILE A 35 -5.57 14.19 -27.78
C ILE A 35 -7.11 14.18 -27.84
N LYS A 36 -7.71 14.91 -28.79
CA LYS A 36 -9.18 14.92 -28.98
C LYS A 36 -9.76 13.56 -29.34
N ASN A 37 -8.95 12.65 -29.89
CA ASN A 37 -9.36 11.31 -30.30
C ASN A 37 -8.68 10.20 -29.47
N SER A 38 -8.13 10.53 -28.30
CA SER A 38 -7.45 9.55 -27.45
C SER A 38 -8.38 8.95 -26.39
N TYR A 39 -8.04 7.74 -25.95
CA TYR A 39 -8.61 7.10 -24.77
C TYR A 39 -7.57 7.08 -23.66
N PHE A 40 -7.94 7.59 -22.49
CA PHE A 40 -7.13 7.54 -21.28
C PHE A 40 -7.52 6.32 -20.47
N VAL A 41 -6.55 5.42 -20.24
CA VAL A 41 -6.75 4.15 -19.54
C VAL A 41 -5.80 4.09 -18.33
N GLY A 42 -6.34 4.02 -17.13
CA GLY A 42 -5.54 4.05 -15.90
C GLY A 42 -6.31 3.58 -14.67
N SER A 43 -5.59 3.14 -13.65
CA SER A 43 -6.16 2.75 -12.34
C SER A 43 -6.23 3.91 -11.34
N SER A 44 -5.54 5.02 -11.63
CA SER A 44 -5.63 6.29 -10.91
C SER A 44 -5.41 7.46 -11.88
N ILE A 45 -6.01 8.61 -11.57
CA ILE A 45 -5.84 9.86 -12.32
C ILE A 45 -5.13 10.80 -11.38
N THR A 46 -3.86 11.10 -11.66
CA THR A 46 -3.17 12.15 -10.92
C THR A 46 -3.73 13.52 -11.34
N ASN A 47 -3.53 14.56 -10.51
CA ASN A 47 -3.94 15.94 -10.84
C ASN A 47 -3.44 16.40 -12.22
N THR A 48 -2.25 15.96 -12.61
CA THR A 48 -1.68 16.19 -13.95
C THR A 48 -2.55 15.62 -15.08
N PHE A 49 -3.18 14.46 -14.88
CA PHE A 49 -4.09 13.88 -15.88
C PHE A 49 -5.48 14.50 -15.86
N SER A 50 -6.00 14.88 -14.69
CA SER A 50 -7.27 15.60 -14.58
C SER A 50 -7.21 16.91 -15.38
N GLU A 51 -6.14 17.69 -15.23
CA GLU A 51 -5.92 18.93 -16.00
C GLU A 51 -5.89 18.70 -17.52
N VAL A 52 -5.27 17.60 -17.98
CA VAL A 52 -5.24 17.25 -19.41
C VAL A 52 -6.64 16.83 -19.90
N LEU A 53 -7.38 16.04 -19.13
CA LEU A 53 -8.73 15.61 -19.47
C LEU A 53 -9.71 16.79 -19.52
N ASP A 54 -9.63 17.71 -18.56
CA ASP A 54 -10.46 18.91 -18.50
C ASP A 54 -10.21 19.83 -19.70
N LYS A 55 -8.97 19.86 -20.19
CA LYS A 55 -8.60 20.60 -21.40
C LYS A 55 -9.14 19.96 -22.68
N TYR A 56 -9.43 18.66 -22.68
CA TYR A 56 -9.87 17.89 -23.86
C TYR A 56 -11.10 17.01 -23.56
N PRO A 57 -12.30 17.60 -23.36
CA PRO A 57 -13.49 16.89 -22.88
C PRO A 57 -14.08 15.87 -23.87
N ASN A 58 -13.65 15.90 -25.14
CA ASN A 58 -14.07 14.92 -26.15
C ASN A 58 -13.24 13.62 -26.10
N SER A 59 -12.19 13.55 -25.27
CA SER A 59 -11.40 12.34 -25.08
C SER A 59 -12.17 11.30 -24.26
N GLY A 60 -12.00 10.02 -24.63
CA GLY A 60 -12.62 8.92 -23.90
C GLY A 60 -11.88 8.61 -22.60
N LYS A 61 -12.61 8.26 -21.55
CA LYS A 61 -12.05 7.90 -20.24
C LYS A 61 -12.43 6.48 -19.85
N VAL A 62 -11.46 5.69 -19.39
CA VAL A 62 -11.65 4.38 -18.76
C VAL A 62 -10.75 4.34 -17.54
N VAL A 63 -11.31 4.72 -16.38
CA VAL A 63 -10.56 4.76 -15.12
C VAL A 63 -11.37 4.04 -14.05
N TYR A 64 -10.75 3.04 -13.44
CA TYR A 64 -11.38 2.16 -12.47
C TYR A 64 -10.43 1.83 -11.33
N SER A 65 -11.01 1.36 -10.22
CA SER A 65 -10.34 1.26 -8.93
C SER A 65 -9.26 0.17 -8.90
N ASP A 66 -9.42 -0.90 -9.69
CA ASP A 66 -8.47 -1.99 -9.77
C ASP A 66 -8.24 -2.49 -11.21
N LYS A 67 -7.21 -3.32 -11.36
CA LYS A 67 -6.77 -3.84 -12.67
C LYS A 67 -7.79 -4.76 -13.34
N TYR A 68 -8.58 -5.50 -12.59
CA TYR A 68 -9.60 -6.42 -13.11
C TYR A 68 -10.81 -5.63 -13.60
N GLU A 69 -11.32 -4.71 -12.78
CA GLU A 69 -12.43 -3.83 -13.16
C GLU A 69 -12.08 -3.03 -14.42
N LEU A 70 -10.90 -2.39 -14.43
CA LEU A 70 -10.39 -1.67 -15.59
C LEU A 70 -10.35 -2.57 -16.84
N ASN A 71 -9.83 -3.78 -16.69
CA ASN A 71 -9.69 -4.72 -17.79
C ASN A 71 -11.05 -5.18 -18.32
N GLN A 72 -12.00 -5.53 -17.46
CA GLN A 72 -13.37 -5.91 -17.83
C GLN A 72 -14.07 -4.80 -18.62
N GLN A 73 -13.91 -3.55 -18.21
CA GLN A 73 -14.52 -2.39 -18.87
C GLN A 73 -13.93 -2.12 -20.25
N VAL A 74 -12.64 -2.37 -20.44
CA VAL A 74 -12.03 -2.33 -21.78
C VAL A 74 -12.62 -3.43 -22.67
N ILE A 75 -12.83 -4.64 -22.14
CA ILE A 75 -13.43 -5.74 -22.91
C ILE A 75 -14.87 -5.45 -23.28
N LEU A 76 -15.67 -4.84 -22.39
CA LEU A 76 -17.03 -4.41 -22.70
C LEU A 76 -17.06 -3.44 -23.88
N LYS A 77 -16.16 -2.45 -23.90
CA LYS A 77 -16.03 -1.52 -25.03
C LYS A 77 -15.63 -2.21 -26.33
N ILE A 78 -14.74 -3.20 -26.29
CA ILE A 78 -14.41 -4.01 -27.47
C ILE A 78 -15.67 -4.74 -27.96
N ASN A 79 -16.44 -5.34 -27.03
CA ASN A 79 -17.63 -6.12 -27.35
C ASN A 79 -18.80 -5.30 -27.92
N GLU A 80 -18.93 -4.04 -27.51
CA GLU A 80 -19.88 -3.08 -28.10
C GLU A 80 -19.64 -2.85 -29.60
N GLU A 81 -18.38 -2.96 -30.03
CA GLU A 81 -17.97 -2.71 -31.42
C GLU A 81 -17.85 -4.00 -32.24
N GLN A 82 -17.37 -5.07 -31.61
CA GLN A 82 -17.17 -6.37 -32.22
C GLN A 82 -17.47 -7.46 -31.20
N LYS A 83 -18.49 -8.28 -31.48
CA LYS A 83 -18.85 -9.42 -30.62
C LYS A 83 -17.63 -10.27 -30.29
N VAL A 84 -17.40 -10.48 -28.99
CA VAL A 84 -16.29 -11.26 -28.46
C VAL A 84 -16.79 -12.66 -28.09
N ASP A 85 -16.50 -13.65 -28.93
CA ASP A 85 -16.86 -15.04 -28.65
C ASP A 85 -15.77 -15.79 -27.86
N ASN A 86 -14.52 -15.31 -27.89
CA ASN A 86 -13.37 -15.97 -27.28
C ASN A 86 -12.51 -14.99 -26.49
N VAL A 87 -11.91 -15.46 -25.38
CA VAL A 87 -11.11 -14.63 -24.49
C VAL A 87 -9.78 -15.29 -24.10
N ILE A 88 -8.72 -14.51 -23.96
CA ILE A 88 -7.43 -14.97 -23.44
C ILE A 88 -7.37 -14.64 -21.95
N LEU A 89 -7.20 -15.64 -21.09
CA LEU A 89 -7.07 -15.44 -19.65
C LEU A 89 -5.61 -15.54 -19.22
N THR A 90 -5.11 -14.55 -18.46
CA THR A 90 -3.72 -14.54 -17.98
C THR A 90 -3.58 -13.80 -16.65
N PRO A 91 -2.66 -14.22 -15.76
CA PRO A 91 -2.27 -13.42 -14.59
C PRO A 91 -1.62 -12.08 -14.94
N GLY A 92 -1.21 -11.89 -16.20
CA GLY A 92 -0.58 -10.67 -16.70
C GLY A 92 0.91 -10.54 -16.34
N ASP A 93 1.53 -11.60 -15.81
CA ASP A 93 2.99 -11.69 -15.60
C ASP A 93 3.74 -12.24 -16.83
N ILE A 94 3.00 -12.58 -17.90
CA ILE A 94 3.49 -13.07 -19.19
C ILE A 94 2.88 -12.25 -20.32
N LEU A 95 3.73 -11.83 -21.26
CA LEU A 95 3.31 -11.37 -22.59
C LEU A 95 3.66 -12.44 -23.62
N GLU A 96 2.72 -12.77 -24.51
CA GLU A 96 2.88 -13.79 -25.55
C GLU A 96 2.33 -13.27 -26.89
N LYS A 97 2.78 -13.85 -28.01
CA LYS A 97 2.39 -13.38 -29.35
C LYS A 97 0.88 -13.40 -29.57
N ASP A 98 0.15 -14.38 -29.06
CA ASP A 98 -1.30 -14.45 -29.24
C ASP A 98 -2.03 -13.30 -28.56
N ILE A 99 -1.50 -12.81 -27.43
CA ILE A 99 -1.97 -11.56 -26.76
C ILE A 99 -1.74 -10.35 -27.67
N LEU A 100 -0.60 -10.30 -28.37
CA LEU A 100 -0.21 -9.19 -29.23
C LEU A 100 -0.92 -9.17 -30.58
N ASN A 101 -1.55 -10.27 -31.00
CA ASN A 101 -2.25 -10.33 -32.28
C ASN A 101 -3.61 -9.61 -32.25
N GLY A 102 -4.16 -9.34 -31.06
CA GLY A 102 -5.42 -8.59 -30.90
C GLY A 102 -6.71 -9.33 -31.32
N ASN A 103 -6.61 -10.57 -31.78
CA ASN A 103 -7.76 -11.36 -32.24
C ASN A 103 -8.76 -11.73 -31.12
N SER A 104 -8.31 -11.72 -29.88
CA SER A 104 -9.14 -11.99 -28.71
C SER A 104 -8.72 -11.04 -27.59
N PRO A 105 -9.67 -10.44 -26.87
CA PRO A 105 -9.32 -9.61 -25.73
C PRO A 105 -8.64 -10.44 -24.65
N VAL A 106 -7.81 -9.76 -23.86
CA VAL A 106 -7.13 -10.33 -22.71
C VAL A 106 -7.92 -9.99 -21.46
N LEU A 107 -8.41 -11.01 -20.77
CA LEU A 107 -9.01 -10.90 -19.45
C LEU A 107 -8.00 -11.28 -18.37
N LEU A 108 -7.71 -10.35 -17.46
CA LEU A 108 -6.80 -10.59 -16.35
C LEU A 108 -7.46 -11.51 -15.32
N ILE A 109 -6.71 -12.52 -14.88
CA ILE A 109 -7.09 -13.42 -13.78
C ILE A 109 -6.08 -13.31 -12.64
N GLY A 110 -6.43 -13.84 -11.48
CA GLY A 110 -5.52 -13.86 -10.33
C GLY A 110 -4.51 -15.00 -10.40
N LYS A 111 -3.35 -14.80 -9.77
CA LYS A 111 -2.23 -15.75 -9.90
C LYS A 111 -2.44 -17.06 -9.14
N ASN A 112 -3.03 -16.99 -7.94
CA ASN A 112 -3.30 -18.15 -7.11
C ASN A 112 -4.79 -18.46 -6.99
N GLN A 113 -5.64 -17.46 -7.22
CA GLN A 113 -7.09 -17.60 -7.17
C GLN A 113 -7.73 -16.63 -8.17
N VAL A 114 -8.77 -17.08 -8.86
CA VAL A 114 -9.55 -16.22 -9.76
C VAL A 114 -10.55 -15.39 -8.93
N PRO A 115 -10.51 -14.04 -8.99
CA PRO A 115 -11.47 -13.21 -8.28
C PRO A 115 -12.92 -13.51 -8.70
N ASN A 116 -13.86 -13.45 -7.76
CA ASN A 116 -15.28 -13.70 -8.05
C ASN A 116 -15.85 -12.71 -9.07
N SER A 117 -15.39 -11.45 -9.06
CA SER A 117 -15.76 -10.44 -10.07
C SER A 117 -15.42 -10.90 -11.48
N VAL A 118 -14.28 -11.58 -11.67
CA VAL A 118 -13.85 -12.11 -12.97
C VAL A 118 -14.69 -13.32 -13.37
N ILE A 119 -15.03 -14.20 -12.43
CA ILE A 119 -15.93 -15.35 -12.70
C ILE A 119 -17.31 -14.87 -13.14
N ASN A 120 -17.88 -13.89 -12.44
CA ASN A 120 -19.17 -13.32 -12.78
C ASN A 120 -19.13 -12.66 -14.16
N PHE A 121 -18.08 -11.88 -14.44
CA PHE A 121 -17.89 -11.26 -15.74
C PHE A 121 -17.83 -12.27 -16.91
N ILE A 122 -17.15 -13.40 -16.72
CA ILE A 122 -17.11 -14.47 -17.73
C ILE A 122 -18.50 -15.03 -18.01
N ASN A 123 -19.32 -15.22 -16.96
CA ASN A 123 -20.70 -15.69 -17.11
C ASN A 123 -21.58 -14.66 -17.81
N ASP A 124 -21.42 -13.37 -17.50
CA ASP A 124 -22.24 -12.29 -18.06
C ASP A 124 -21.94 -12.03 -19.55
N MET A 125 -20.72 -12.32 -20.00
CA MET A 125 -20.28 -12.11 -21.39
C MET A 125 -20.63 -13.25 -22.34
N ASP A 126 -21.09 -14.40 -21.84
CA ASP A 126 -21.41 -15.60 -22.62
C ASP A 126 -20.27 -16.03 -23.60
N PHE A 127 -19.02 -16.04 -23.14
CA PHE A 127 -17.89 -16.49 -23.96
C PHE A 127 -18.04 -17.97 -24.36
N GLU A 128 -17.78 -18.30 -25.63
CA GLU A 128 -17.81 -19.68 -26.14
C GLU A 128 -16.60 -20.48 -25.65
N SER A 129 -15.40 -19.88 -25.70
CA SER A 129 -14.18 -20.53 -25.22
C SER A 129 -13.17 -19.56 -24.62
N ALA A 130 -12.28 -20.10 -23.79
CA ALA A 130 -11.17 -19.38 -23.18
C ALA A 130 -9.83 -20.08 -23.40
N LEU A 131 -8.81 -19.30 -23.78
CA LEU A 131 -7.41 -19.72 -23.79
C LEU A 131 -6.71 -19.19 -22.54
N ILE A 132 -6.31 -20.09 -21.64
CA ILE A 132 -5.59 -19.75 -20.42
C ILE A 132 -4.08 -19.84 -20.67
N ILE A 133 -3.36 -18.76 -20.42
CA ILE A 133 -1.91 -18.68 -20.54
C ILE A 133 -1.30 -18.52 -19.15
N GLU A 134 -0.66 -19.59 -18.64
CA GLU A 134 -0.10 -19.63 -17.28
C GLU A 134 1.28 -20.31 -17.22
N THR A 135 2.03 -20.05 -16.15
CA THR A 135 3.39 -20.61 -15.98
C THR A 135 3.45 -21.95 -15.26
N LYS A 136 2.47 -22.30 -14.40
CA LYS A 136 2.70 -23.35 -13.39
C LYS A 136 1.51 -24.24 -13.03
N ASP A 137 0.32 -23.69 -12.82
CA ASP A 137 -0.80 -24.43 -12.26
C ASP A 137 -1.96 -24.58 -13.26
N LEU A 138 -2.79 -25.59 -13.07
CA LEU A 138 -4.06 -25.80 -13.77
C LEU A 138 -5.27 -25.51 -12.88
N GLN A 139 -5.05 -25.12 -11.62
CA GLN A 139 -6.12 -24.83 -10.65
C GLN A 139 -7.09 -23.77 -11.14
N ASN A 140 -6.59 -22.65 -11.68
CA ASN A 140 -7.44 -21.59 -12.23
C ASN A 140 -8.29 -22.12 -13.39
N ALA A 141 -7.69 -22.89 -14.30
CA ALA A 141 -8.40 -23.48 -15.43
C ALA A 141 -9.53 -24.41 -14.99
N LYS A 142 -9.26 -25.26 -13.98
CA LYS A 142 -10.26 -26.13 -13.38
C LYS A 142 -11.39 -25.33 -12.73
N LEU A 143 -11.03 -24.33 -11.92
CA LEU A 143 -11.98 -23.47 -11.21
C LEU A 143 -12.90 -22.73 -12.18
N ILE A 144 -12.34 -22.10 -13.21
CA ILE A 144 -13.12 -21.35 -14.22
C ILE A 144 -14.10 -22.30 -14.90
N ARG A 145 -13.61 -23.42 -15.45
CA ARG A 145 -14.47 -24.41 -16.11
C ARG A 145 -15.59 -24.91 -15.19
N GLU A 146 -15.32 -25.17 -13.92
CA GLU A 146 -16.32 -25.63 -12.96
C GLU A 146 -17.35 -24.57 -12.58
N LYS A 147 -16.94 -23.29 -12.53
CA LYS A 147 -17.80 -22.18 -12.11
C LYS A 147 -18.59 -21.55 -13.25
N THR A 148 -18.08 -21.62 -14.48
CA THR A 148 -18.66 -20.92 -15.63
C THR A 148 -19.15 -21.87 -16.73
N GLY A 149 -18.64 -23.11 -16.76
CA GLY A 149 -19.02 -24.09 -17.78
C GLY A 149 -18.43 -23.84 -19.17
N ILE A 150 -17.62 -22.79 -19.36
CA ILE A 150 -17.01 -22.46 -20.66
C ILE A 150 -15.99 -23.52 -21.09
N GLU A 151 -15.75 -23.65 -22.40
CA GLU A 151 -14.66 -24.46 -22.91
C GLU A 151 -13.31 -23.80 -22.60
N VAL A 152 -12.38 -24.55 -21.98
CA VAL A 152 -11.09 -24.02 -21.54
C VAL A 152 -9.94 -24.79 -22.17
N LEU A 153 -9.14 -24.10 -22.98
CA LEU A 153 -7.84 -24.56 -23.48
C LEU A 153 -6.74 -23.95 -22.62
N VAL A 154 -5.70 -24.73 -22.29
CA VAL A 154 -4.60 -24.24 -21.45
C VAL A 154 -3.27 -24.33 -22.19
N LYS A 155 -2.57 -23.19 -22.28
CA LYS A 155 -1.22 -23.05 -22.82
C LYS A 155 -0.26 -22.77 -21.67
N ILE A 156 0.45 -23.81 -21.23
CA ILE A 156 1.43 -23.70 -20.13
C ILE A 156 2.80 -23.34 -20.70
N SER A 157 3.38 -22.23 -20.25
CA SER A 157 4.78 -21.93 -20.55
C SER A 157 5.74 -22.68 -19.63
N LYS A 158 6.36 -23.74 -20.10
CA LYS A 158 7.47 -24.42 -19.39
C LYS A 158 8.81 -23.99 -19.98
N ALA A 159 9.66 -23.37 -19.16
CA ALA A 159 11.07 -23.20 -19.49
C ALA A 159 11.78 -24.55 -19.29
N THR A 160 11.79 -25.39 -20.33
CA THR A 160 12.55 -26.64 -20.30
C THR A 160 14.01 -26.35 -20.66
N VAL A 161 14.94 -26.65 -19.74
CA VAL A 161 16.36 -26.74 -20.07
C VAL A 161 16.59 -28.08 -20.74
N TYR A 162 16.57 -28.12 -22.07
CA TYR A 162 17.05 -29.27 -22.83
C TYR A 162 18.53 -29.06 -23.14
N GLY A 163 19.40 -29.80 -22.46
CA GLY A 163 20.84 -29.81 -22.72
C GLY A 163 21.65 -30.51 -21.63
N ASN A 164 22.59 -31.36 -22.06
CA ASN A 164 23.66 -31.87 -21.19
C ASN A 164 24.49 -30.66 -20.69
N PRO A 165 24.81 -30.51 -19.39
CA PRO A 165 25.46 -29.31 -18.82
C PRO A 165 26.84 -28.96 -19.39
N SER A 166 27.35 -29.77 -20.33
CA SER A 166 28.74 -29.78 -20.77
C SER A 166 28.99 -29.08 -22.12
N ASN A 167 27.96 -28.77 -22.90
CA ASN A 167 28.13 -28.17 -24.23
C ASN A 167 27.37 -26.84 -24.36
N ASP A 168 28.09 -25.76 -24.08
CA ASP A 168 27.63 -24.36 -24.00
C ASP A 168 27.24 -23.72 -25.35
N LYS A 169 26.96 -24.52 -26.39
CA LYS A 169 26.75 -24.03 -27.76
C LYS A 169 25.68 -24.82 -28.52
N ALA A 170 24.44 -24.81 -28.01
CA ALA A 170 23.21 -24.87 -28.82
C ALA A 170 21.97 -24.90 -27.91
N LEU A 171 21.70 -23.79 -27.21
CA LEU A 171 20.36 -23.54 -26.66
C LEU A 171 19.46 -23.08 -27.81
N LYS A 172 19.04 -23.99 -28.72
CA LYS A 172 17.90 -23.72 -29.59
C LYS A 172 16.64 -23.77 -28.72
N ARG A 173 16.23 -22.58 -28.29
CA ARG A 173 15.05 -22.34 -27.48
C ARG A 173 13.86 -22.16 -28.43
N ASP A 174 13.05 -23.19 -28.62
CA ASP A 174 11.63 -22.98 -28.96
C ASP A 174 10.92 -22.53 -27.67
N LYS A 175 11.35 -21.38 -27.15
CA LYS A 175 10.65 -20.72 -26.07
C LYS A 175 9.49 -19.98 -26.71
N LEU A 176 8.30 -20.11 -26.14
CA LEU A 176 7.32 -19.03 -26.22
C LEU A 176 8.09 -17.71 -25.98
N GLU A 177 7.94 -16.73 -26.86
CA GLU A 177 8.57 -15.41 -26.69
C GLU A 177 7.88 -14.70 -25.52
N ILE A 178 8.30 -15.08 -24.31
CA ILE A 178 7.76 -14.58 -23.06
C ILE A 178 8.58 -13.38 -22.65
N PHE A 179 7.94 -12.21 -22.65
CA PHE A 179 8.48 -11.04 -21.97
C PHE A 179 7.89 -11.00 -20.57
N LYS A 180 8.76 -11.04 -19.56
CA LYS A 180 8.33 -10.91 -18.17
C LYS A 180 8.15 -9.42 -17.86
N ILE A 181 6.94 -9.05 -17.50
CA ILE A 181 6.64 -7.73 -16.93
C ILE A 181 6.93 -7.84 -15.43
N ILE A 182 7.68 -6.88 -14.86
CA ILE A 182 7.95 -6.81 -13.42
C ILE A 182 7.11 -5.64 -12.87
N PRO A 183 5.84 -5.87 -12.48
CA PRO A 183 5.05 -4.83 -11.81
C PRO A 183 5.59 -4.56 -10.41
N LYS A 184 5.26 -3.38 -9.85
CA LYS A 184 5.36 -3.18 -8.40
C LYS A 184 4.40 -4.16 -7.73
N GLU A 185 4.92 -5.13 -6.99
CA GLU A 185 4.10 -6.18 -6.39
C GLU A 185 4.02 -6.02 -4.87
N SER A 186 2.82 -6.26 -4.35
CA SER A 186 2.62 -6.59 -2.93
C SER A 186 3.25 -7.94 -2.63
N LYS A 187 3.96 -8.03 -1.50
CA LYS A 187 4.61 -9.27 -1.06
C LYS A 187 4.53 -9.40 0.45
N LEU A 188 3.46 -10.04 0.91
CA LEU A 188 3.28 -10.31 2.33
C LEU A 188 4.12 -11.51 2.78
N ASN A 189 4.54 -11.46 4.04
CA ASN A 189 5.24 -12.53 4.71
C ASN A 189 4.76 -12.66 6.15
N ILE A 190 4.56 -13.90 6.59
CA ILE A 190 4.32 -14.21 8.01
C ILE A 190 5.70 -14.22 8.70
N ILE A 191 5.89 -13.32 9.65
CA ILE A 191 7.11 -13.25 10.46
C ILE A 191 7.10 -14.41 11.44
N ASP A 192 6.13 -14.38 12.36
CA ASP A 192 5.94 -15.35 13.42
C ASP A 192 4.46 -15.44 13.87
N ILE A 193 4.19 -16.47 14.66
CA ILE A 193 2.92 -16.68 15.36
C ILE A 193 3.26 -16.97 16.82
N ILE A 194 2.73 -16.14 17.70
CA ILE A 194 3.04 -16.16 19.12
C ILE A 194 1.75 -16.37 19.90
N TYR A 195 1.78 -17.15 20.98
CA TYR A 195 0.67 -17.28 21.91
C TYR A 195 0.99 -16.53 23.21
N ASN A 196 0.16 -15.55 23.55
CA ASN A 196 0.29 -14.80 24.78
C ASN A 196 -0.44 -15.50 25.91
N LYS A 197 0.29 -16.21 26.77
CA LYS A 197 -0.23 -16.89 27.97
C LYS A 197 -0.93 -15.97 28.97
N ALA A 198 -0.64 -14.67 28.93
CA ALA A 198 -1.27 -13.72 29.85
C ALA A 198 -2.68 -13.31 29.39
N THR A 199 -2.94 -13.30 28.08
CA THR A 199 -4.23 -12.86 27.50
C THR A 199 -5.01 -13.99 26.82
N GLY A 200 -4.36 -15.13 26.54
CA GLY A 200 -4.93 -16.26 25.81
C GLY A 200 -5.10 -16.01 24.31
N GLU A 201 -4.38 -15.04 23.76
CA GLU A 201 -4.52 -14.62 22.37
C GLU A 201 -3.35 -15.10 21.51
N PHE A 202 -3.63 -15.45 20.26
CA PHE A 202 -2.58 -15.55 19.25
C PHE A 202 -2.24 -14.16 18.70
N ILE A 203 -0.96 -13.91 18.49
CA ILE A 203 -0.43 -12.71 17.85
C ILE A 203 0.23 -13.17 16.55
N LEU A 204 -0.40 -12.85 15.43
CA LEU A 204 0.12 -13.10 14.10
C LEU A 204 0.87 -11.85 13.62
N ARG A 205 2.17 -11.99 13.35
CA ARG A 205 2.99 -10.88 12.84
C ARG A 205 3.20 -11.00 11.35
N ILE A 206 2.85 -9.93 10.65
CA ILE A 206 2.85 -9.86 9.18
C ILE A 206 3.66 -8.65 8.75
N GLU A 207 4.41 -8.78 7.66
CA GLU A 207 5.10 -7.66 7.03
C GLU A 207 4.84 -7.63 5.52
N ASN A 208 4.86 -6.44 4.94
CA ASN A 208 4.87 -6.24 3.51
C ASN A 208 6.30 -5.95 3.02
N ARG A 209 6.94 -6.95 2.40
CA ARG A 209 8.25 -6.82 1.75
C ARG A 209 8.15 -6.37 0.29
N GLY A 210 6.94 -6.03 -0.17
CA GLY A 210 6.66 -5.57 -1.52
C GLY A 210 6.94 -4.08 -1.72
N GLU A 211 6.76 -3.65 -2.96
CA GLU A 211 6.91 -2.24 -3.37
C GLU A 211 5.57 -1.50 -3.48
N SER A 212 4.46 -2.23 -3.39
CA SER A 212 3.11 -1.68 -3.36
C SER A 212 2.42 -2.02 -2.03
N GLU A 213 1.38 -1.26 -1.70
CA GLU A 213 0.48 -1.64 -0.61
C GLU A 213 -0.20 -2.98 -0.88
N ALA A 214 -0.67 -3.61 0.20
CA ALA A 214 -1.33 -4.90 0.17
C ALA A 214 -2.60 -4.84 1.02
N TYR A 215 -3.70 -5.36 0.48
CA TYR A 215 -4.93 -5.60 1.22
C TYR A 215 -5.00 -7.08 1.54
N PHE A 216 -5.29 -7.46 2.77
CA PHE A 216 -5.19 -8.86 3.18
C PHE A 216 -6.21 -9.28 4.23
N LYS A 217 -6.51 -10.57 4.22
CA LYS A 217 -7.17 -11.31 5.31
C LYS A 217 -6.23 -12.37 5.83
N SER A 218 -6.34 -12.72 7.10
CA SER A 218 -5.47 -13.70 7.72
C SER A 218 -6.25 -14.70 8.57
N GLY A 219 -5.67 -15.88 8.72
CA GLY A 219 -6.18 -16.94 9.58
C GLY A 219 -5.07 -17.85 10.08
N LEU A 220 -5.40 -18.65 11.08
CA LEU A 220 -4.58 -19.70 11.65
C LEU A 220 -5.36 -21.02 11.60
N PHE A 221 -4.71 -22.06 11.11
CA PHE A 221 -5.14 -23.44 11.28
C PHE A 221 -4.33 -24.04 12.42
N ILE A 222 -5.03 -24.55 13.42
CA ILE A 222 -4.43 -25.24 14.56
C ILE A 222 -4.56 -26.73 14.27
N GLU A 223 -3.43 -27.42 14.27
CA GLU A 223 -3.34 -28.85 14.00
C GLU A 223 -2.83 -29.59 15.24
N ASN A 224 -3.30 -30.83 15.45
CA ASN A 224 -2.68 -31.73 16.42
C ASN A 224 -1.34 -32.29 15.86
N LEU A 225 -0.67 -33.15 16.65
CA LEU A 225 0.55 -33.83 16.19
C LEU A 225 0.31 -34.79 15.02
N ASP A 226 -0.90 -35.34 14.91
CA ASP A 226 -1.30 -36.25 13.84
C ASP A 226 -1.58 -35.53 12.51
N GLY A 227 -1.62 -34.19 12.52
CA GLY A 227 -1.88 -33.33 11.36
C GLY A 227 -3.36 -33.04 11.10
N ASP A 228 -4.25 -33.45 12.00
CA ASP A 228 -5.67 -33.10 11.90
C ASP A 228 -5.89 -31.66 12.33
N VAL A 229 -6.63 -30.90 11.52
CA VAL A 229 -7.07 -29.55 11.86
C VAL A 229 -8.13 -29.62 12.95
N ILE A 230 -7.76 -29.13 14.14
CA ILE A 230 -8.60 -29.14 15.35
C ILE A 230 -9.32 -27.80 15.55
N ALA A 231 -8.82 -26.73 14.94
CA ALA A 231 -9.51 -25.44 14.87
C ALA A 231 -9.01 -24.59 13.70
N THR A 232 -9.90 -23.71 13.21
CA THR A 232 -9.56 -22.63 12.29
C THR A 232 -10.05 -21.33 12.90
N VAL A 233 -9.18 -20.34 12.98
CA VAL A 233 -9.50 -18.99 13.43
C VAL A 233 -9.00 -17.98 12.43
N GLY A 234 -9.69 -16.86 12.28
CA GLY A 234 -9.28 -15.81 11.38
C GLY A 234 -10.17 -14.59 11.51
N SER A 235 -9.83 -13.55 10.77
CA SER A 235 -10.67 -12.37 10.63
C SER A 235 -11.16 -12.25 9.19
N ASP A 236 -12.46 -11.96 9.04
CA ASP A 236 -13.05 -11.59 7.75
C ASP A 236 -12.75 -10.13 7.36
N GLU A 237 -12.22 -9.34 8.29
CA GLU A 237 -11.81 -7.95 8.06
C GLU A 237 -10.61 -7.89 7.11
N ILE A 238 -10.71 -7.02 6.12
CA ILE A 238 -9.61 -6.73 5.19
C ILE A 238 -8.77 -5.62 5.80
N LEU A 239 -7.49 -5.89 6.00
CA LEU A 239 -6.53 -4.92 6.51
C LEU A 239 -5.61 -4.43 5.39
N ARG A 240 -5.22 -3.15 5.44
CA ARG A 240 -4.24 -2.53 4.54
C ARG A 240 -2.85 -2.50 5.17
N LEU A 241 -1.82 -2.90 4.42
CA LEU A 241 -0.42 -2.88 4.83
C LEU A 241 0.46 -2.19 3.78
N LEU A 242 1.10 -1.09 4.15
CA LEU A 242 1.96 -0.31 3.26
C LEU A 242 3.31 -0.99 2.99
N PRO A 243 4.05 -0.61 1.94
CA PRO A 243 5.40 -1.10 1.70
C PRO A 243 6.31 -0.94 2.92
N SER A 244 7.05 -2.00 3.27
CA SER A 244 7.93 -2.07 4.44
C SER A 244 7.24 -1.91 5.81
N GLU A 245 5.90 -1.92 5.87
CA GLU A 245 5.15 -1.91 7.12
C GLU A 245 5.04 -3.33 7.70
N SER A 246 5.00 -3.42 9.02
CA SER A 246 4.67 -4.65 9.75
C SER A 246 3.57 -4.41 10.76
N ILE A 247 2.69 -5.39 10.92
CA ILE A 247 1.55 -5.36 11.83
C ILE A 247 1.52 -6.61 12.71
N SER A 248 1.09 -6.43 13.96
CA SER A 248 0.67 -7.51 14.85
C SER A 248 -0.85 -7.56 14.89
N GLN A 249 -1.43 -8.69 14.51
CA GLN A 249 -2.87 -8.92 14.59
C GLN A 249 -3.18 -9.87 15.74
N LYS A 250 -4.09 -9.48 16.62
CA LYS A 250 -4.63 -10.35 17.67
C LYS A 250 -5.69 -11.25 17.07
N ILE A 251 -5.59 -12.54 17.34
CA ILE A 251 -6.59 -13.54 16.96
C ILE A 251 -7.02 -14.23 18.25
N ILE A 252 -8.25 -13.93 18.66
CA ILE A 252 -8.84 -14.46 19.89
C ILE A 252 -9.23 -15.92 19.63
N PHE A 253 -8.85 -16.80 20.54
CA PHE A 253 -9.22 -18.20 20.49
C PHE A 253 -9.60 -18.69 21.90
N ASP A 254 -10.65 -19.50 21.99
CA ASP A 254 -11.10 -20.05 23.28
C ASP A 254 -10.19 -21.22 23.71
N GLU A 255 -9.37 -20.96 24.73
CA GLU A 255 -8.20 -21.74 25.17
C GLU A 255 -8.53 -23.16 25.65
N ASN A 256 -9.78 -23.48 25.96
CA ASN A 256 -10.15 -24.66 26.75
C ASN A 256 -9.83 -26.02 26.09
N LYS A 257 -9.32 -26.04 24.84
CA LYS A 257 -9.07 -27.27 24.08
C LYS A 257 -7.60 -27.69 23.95
N PHE A 258 -6.61 -26.82 24.21
CA PHE A 258 -5.21 -27.11 23.81
C PHE A 258 -4.13 -27.00 24.90
N LEU A 259 -4.50 -26.66 26.14
CA LEU A 259 -3.56 -26.41 27.25
C LEU A 259 -2.54 -27.54 27.55
N ASN A 260 -2.77 -28.77 27.06
CA ASN A 260 -1.92 -29.93 27.32
C ASN A 260 -1.34 -30.61 26.07
N ASN A 261 -1.58 -30.10 24.86
CA ASN A 261 -1.15 -30.76 23.63
C ASN A 261 -0.04 -29.97 22.93
N GLU A 262 0.97 -30.67 22.43
CA GLU A 262 1.84 -30.12 21.39
C GLU A 262 0.99 -29.90 20.14
N ILE A 263 0.89 -28.65 19.69
CA ILE A 263 0.12 -28.26 18.51
C ILE A 263 1.03 -27.67 17.45
N ASN A 264 0.65 -27.84 16.20
CA ASN A 264 1.24 -27.13 15.08
C ASN A 264 0.30 -26.00 14.66
N ILE A 265 0.86 -24.88 14.19
CA ILE A 265 0.05 -23.78 13.66
C ILE A 265 0.49 -23.47 12.23
N ILE A 266 -0.49 -23.36 11.36
CA ILE A 266 -0.30 -22.88 10.00
C ILE A 266 -0.96 -21.51 9.91
N GLY A 267 -0.14 -20.47 9.73
CA GLY A 267 -0.65 -19.16 9.39
C GLY A 267 -0.92 -19.08 7.90
N GLU A 268 -2.06 -18.49 7.55
CA GLU A 268 -2.48 -18.24 6.18
C GLU A 268 -2.82 -16.76 6.02
N ILE A 269 -2.39 -16.21 4.89
CA ILE A 269 -2.73 -14.85 4.47
C ILE A 269 -3.19 -14.91 3.02
N PHE A 270 -4.40 -14.43 2.76
CA PHE A 270 -4.85 -14.07 1.42
C PHE A 270 -4.65 -12.58 1.22
N TYR A 271 -4.03 -12.16 0.12
CA TYR A 271 -3.74 -10.75 -0.12
C TYR A 271 -3.79 -10.33 -1.59
N GLY A 272 -3.87 -9.04 -1.81
CA GLY A 272 -4.12 -8.45 -3.13
C GLY A 272 -3.66 -7.00 -3.26
N GLU A 273 -3.93 -6.40 -4.41
CA GLU A 273 -3.67 -4.98 -4.71
C GLU A 273 -4.82 -4.06 -4.24
N SER A 274 -6.03 -4.60 -4.05
CA SER A 274 -7.20 -3.88 -3.52
C SER A 274 -8.07 -4.83 -2.68
N GLU A 275 -9.03 -4.30 -1.93
CA GLU A 275 -9.97 -5.08 -1.11
C GLU A 275 -10.78 -6.11 -1.92
N VAL A 276 -11.09 -5.80 -3.17
CA VAL A 276 -11.84 -6.68 -4.08
C VAL A 276 -10.93 -7.60 -4.90
N SER A 277 -9.61 -7.42 -4.82
CA SER A 277 -8.60 -8.07 -5.66
C SER A 277 -7.64 -8.95 -4.87
N ILE A 278 -8.14 -9.70 -3.88
CA ILE A 278 -7.37 -10.61 -3.05
C ILE A 278 -7.12 -11.93 -3.80
N ASP A 279 -5.99 -12.03 -4.50
CA ASP A 279 -5.71 -13.09 -5.47
C ASP A 279 -4.42 -13.89 -5.21
N LYS A 280 -3.67 -13.52 -4.17
CA LYS A 280 -2.43 -14.18 -3.74
C LYS A 280 -2.62 -14.84 -2.39
N LYS A 281 -1.86 -15.91 -2.15
CA LYS A 281 -1.85 -16.64 -0.87
C LYS A 281 -0.42 -16.83 -0.37
N VAL A 282 -0.22 -16.62 0.93
CA VAL A 282 0.98 -17.00 1.68
C VAL A 282 0.55 -17.93 2.80
N GLU A 283 1.25 -19.06 2.92
CA GLU A 283 1.00 -20.04 3.97
C GLU A 283 2.35 -20.40 4.61
N LYS A 284 2.38 -20.49 5.94
CA LYS A 284 3.59 -20.82 6.68
C LYS A 284 3.24 -21.65 7.91
N LYS A 285 3.71 -22.90 7.91
CA LYS A 285 3.69 -23.78 9.08
C LYS A 285 4.82 -23.38 10.03
N MET A 286 4.49 -23.12 11.30
CA MET A 286 5.42 -22.68 12.32
C MET A 286 5.18 -23.40 13.64
N GLY A 287 6.25 -23.59 14.42
CA GLY A 287 6.14 -23.98 15.81
C GLY A 287 5.60 -22.82 16.65
N LEU A 288 4.83 -23.15 17.69
CA LEU A 288 4.22 -22.13 18.53
C LEU A 288 5.23 -21.58 19.57
N GLU A 289 5.47 -20.27 19.53
CA GLU A 289 6.20 -19.59 20.60
C GLU A 289 5.23 -19.15 21.69
N PHE A 290 5.51 -19.52 22.93
CA PHE A 290 4.75 -19.08 24.08
C PHE A 290 5.43 -17.90 24.78
N VAL A 291 4.72 -16.79 24.90
CA VAL A 291 5.17 -15.61 25.65
C VAL A 291 4.15 -15.26 26.71
N SER A 292 4.55 -14.47 27.70
CA SER A 292 3.62 -13.90 28.68
C SER A 292 3.84 -12.39 28.68
N ILE A 293 3.00 -11.67 27.95
CA ILE A 293 3.09 -10.21 27.77
C ILE A 293 1.89 -9.58 28.48
N LEU A 294 2.18 -8.86 29.57
CA LEU A 294 1.26 -7.95 30.23
C LEU A 294 1.69 -6.54 29.85
N ASP A 295 1.03 -5.95 28.86
CA ASP A 295 1.39 -4.63 28.35
C ASP A 295 0.83 -3.53 29.26
N ASN A 296 1.71 -2.86 29.99
CA ASN A 296 1.43 -1.69 30.84
C ASN A 296 2.02 -0.40 30.24
N SER A 297 2.32 -0.39 28.94
CA SER A 297 2.73 0.82 28.25
C SER A 297 1.56 1.78 28.05
N GLU A 298 1.83 3.09 28.10
CA GLU A 298 0.84 4.13 27.86
C GLU A 298 1.53 5.32 27.20
N ILE A 299 0.88 5.89 26.19
CA ILE A 299 1.46 6.96 25.37
C ILE A 299 0.45 8.07 25.10
N GLU A 300 0.98 9.27 24.87
CA GLU A 300 0.21 10.48 24.60
C GLU A 300 0.81 11.22 23.40
N ILE A 301 -0.05 11.71 22.51
CA ILE A 301 0.34 12.57 21.40
C ILE A 301 0.37 14.00 21.95
N GLU A 302 1.56 14.58 22.09
CA GLU A 302 1.75 15.91 22.70
C GLU A 302 1.47 17.02 21.69
N ASN A 303 2.02 16.88 20.48
CA ASN A 303 1.79 17.85 19.41
C ASN A 303 2.05 17.25 18.03
N VAL A 304 1.47 17.88 17.02
CA VAL A 304 1.76 17.59 15.62
C VAL A 304 2.03 18.89 14.87
N VAL A 305 3.08 18.86 14.08
CA VAL A 305 3.59 20.01 13.34
C VAL A 305 3.86 19.59 11.90
N TYR A 306 3.48 20.43 10.95
CA TYR A 306 3.95 20.32 9.58
C TYR A 306 5.03 21.37 9.32
N ASP A 307 6.25 20.91 9.03
CA ASP A 307 7.37 21.76 8.65
C ASP A 307 7.41 21.90 7.13
N PHE A 308 7.07 23.11 6.66
CA PHE A 308 6.99 23.42 5.23
C PHE A 308 8.38 23.41 4.55
N GLU A 309 9.44 23.75 5.28
CA GLU A 309 10.80 23.82 4.75
C GLU A 309 11.34 22.39 4.52
N THR A 310 11.17 21.53 5.54
CA THR A 310 11.66 20.16 5.43
C THR A 310 10.67 19.18 4.78
N LYS A 311 9.43 19.62 4.53
CA LYS A 311 8.33 18.85 3.92
C LYS A 311 8.05 17.59 4.74
N ARG A 312 7.82 17.77 6.05
CA ARG A 312 7.58 16.67 6.98
C ARG A 312 6.49 17.00 7.99
N PHE A 313 5.66 16.00 8.28
CA PHE A 313 4.96 15.96 9.55
C PHE A 313 5.91 15.50 10.66
N ILE A 314 5.84 16.17 11.81
CA ILE A 314 6.58 15.89 13.03
C ILE A 314 5.54 15.66 14.13
N THR A 315 5.42 14.42 14.59
CA THR A 315 4.54 14.04 15.71
C THR A 315 5.38 13.79 16.94
N SER A 316 5.16 14.54 18.02
CA SER A 316 5.83 14.26 19.30
C SER A 316 4.96 13.35 20.13
N ILE A 317 5.53 12.21 20.53
CA ILE A 317 4.86 11.24 21.39
C ILE A 317 5.59 11.15 22.71
N LYS A 318 4.85 11.25 23.79
CA LYS A 318 5.31 11.04 25.15
C LYS A 318 4.90 9.68 25.66
N ASN A 319 5.81 8.99 26.32
CA ASN A 319 5.45 7.81 27.09
C ASN A 319 5.07 8.24 28.50
N VAL A 320 3.79 8.11 28.85
CA VAL A 320 3.25 8.44 30.18
C VAL A 320 3.19 7.22 31.11
N GLY A 321 3.47 6.02 30.58
CA GLY A 321 3.52 4.78 31.35
C GLY A 321 4.84 4.58 32.11
N GLU A 322 4.86 3.56 32.97
CA GLU A 322 6.02 3.22 33.82
C GLU A 322 7.09 2.39 33.10
N LYS A 323 6.76 1.82 31.92
CA LYS A 323 7.63 0.93 31.15
C LYS A 323 7.99 1.56 29.82
N ALA A 324 9.16 1.19 29.28
CA ALA A 324 9.54 1.60 27.94
C ALA A 324 8.54 1.06 26.92
N SER A 325 8.19 1.88 25.94
CA SER A 325 7.20 1.55 24.90
C SER A 325 7.84 1.63 23.52
N TYR A 326 7.54 0.68 22.66
CA TYR A 326 7.82 0.76 21.23
C TYR A 326 6.60 1.33 20.54
N VAL A 327 6.81 2.28 19.62
CA VAL A 327 5.73 3.06 19.03
C VAL A 327 5.95 3.22 17.52
N THR A 328 4.87 3.11 16.76
CA THR A 328 4.78 3.51 15.35
C THR A 328 3.63 4.49 15.18
N VAL A 329 3.83 5.49 14.33
CA VAL A 329 2.85 6.54 14.01
C VAL A 329 2.41 6.36 12.57
N LYS A 330 1.11 6.41 12.36
CA LYS A 330 0.48 6.37 11.05
C LYS A 330 -0.45 7.58 10.87
N PHE A 331 -0.23 8.38 9.84
CA PHE A 331 -1.25 9.30 9.36
C PHE A 331 -2.16 8.54 8.39
N LYS A 332 -3.47 8.57 8.66
CA LYS A 332 -4.48 7.94 7.81
C LYS A 332 -5.15 8.98 6.93
N ASP A 333 -5.35 8.61 5.68
CA ASP A 333 -6.23 9.32 4.74
C ASP A 333 -5.87 10.81 4.57
N LEU A 334 -4.58 11.12 4.47
CA LEU A 334 -4.13 12.48 4.15
C LEU A 334 -4.46 12.79 2.70
N LEU A 335 -5.19 13.87 2.42
CA LEU A 335 -5.48 14.29 1.06
C LEU A 335 -4.27 15.06 0.48
N VAL A 336 -3.52 14.43 -0.42
CA VAL A 336 -2.32 15.02 -1.01
C VAL A 336 -2.45 15.00 -2.53
N ASP A 337 -2.58 16.19 -3.12
CA ASP A 337 -2.87 16.34 -4.55
C ASP A 337 -4.11 15.50 -4.95
N ASP A 338 -5.22 15.69 -4.21
CA ASP A 338 -6.53 15.01 -4.37
C ASP A 338 -6.52 13.48 -4.21
N GLU A 339 -5.40 12.89 -3.80
CA GLU A 339 -5.28 11.47 -3.51
C GLU A 339 -5.16 11.23 -2.00
N LEU A 340 -5.93 10.28 -1.46
CA LEU A 340 -5.76 9.83 -0.09
C LEU A 340 -4.47 9.03 0.05
N LYS A 341 -3.59 9.45 0.96
CA LYS A 341 -2.31 8.81 1.24
C LYS A 341 -2.18 8.50 2.73
N ASP A 342 -1.71 7.29 3.02
CA ASP A 342 -1.24 6.94 4.35
C ASP A 342 0.27 7.13 4.45
N LEU A 343 0.73 7.57 5.62
CA LEU A 343 2.15 7.65 5.95
C LEU A 343 2.41 6.87 7.23
N VAL A 344 3.44 6.00 7.24
CA VAL A 344 3.78 5.19 8.41
C VAL A 344 5.24 5.38 8.79
N SER A 345 5.49 5.55 10.10
CA SER A 345 6.83 5.71 10.64
C SER A 345 7.52 4.38 10.91
N LYS A 346 8.84 4.44 11.06
CA LYS A 346 9.59 3.32 11.66
C LYS A 346 9.27 3.23 13.14
N GLU A 347 9.32 2.01 13.67
CA GLU A 347 9.21 1.76 15.10
C GLU A 347 10.36 2.44 15.85
N LEU A 348 10.03 3.20 16.90
CA LEU A 348 10.99 3.80 17.83
C LEU A 348 10.65 3.40 19.26
N LYS A 349 11.69 3.26 20.08
CA LYS A 349 11.56 3.02 21.52
C LYS A 349 11.53 4.36 22.27
N ILE A 350 10.59 4.50 23.19
CA ILE A 350 10.39 5.68 24.04
C ILE A 350 10.49 5.23 25.50
N GLN A 351 11.44 5.79 26.26
CA GLN A 351 11.58 5.51 27.69
C GLN A 351 10.45 6.19 28.50
N PRO A 352 10.16 5.75 29.73
CA PRO A 352 9.18 6.41 30.59
C PRO A 352 9.46 7.91 30.73
N ASN A 353 8.42 8.73 30.58
CA ASN A 353 8.46 10.20 30.58
C ASN A 353 9.33 10.85 29.49
N GLU A 354 9.83 10.09 28.53
CA GLU A 354 10.55 10.62 27.36
C GLU A 354 9.56 11.07 26.28
N ILE A 355 9.94 12.10 25.53
CA ILE A 355 9.25 12.56 24.32
C ILE A 355 10.15 12.25 23.12
N VAL A 356 9.59 11.58 22.12
CA VAL A 356 10.29 11.24 20.88
C VAL A 356 9.51 11.76 19.68
N GLU A 357 10.22 12.33 18.70
CA GLU A 357 9.64 12.87 17.47
C GLU A 357 9.63 11.82 16.35
N PHE A 358 8.48 11.63 15.72
CA PHE A 358 8.31 10.87 14.49
C PHE A 358 8.23 11.80 13.29
N LYS A 359 9.17 11.64 12.36
CA LYS A 359 9.32 12.54 11.20
C LYS A 359 8.93 11.82 9.91
N LEU A 360 7.80 12.19 9.34
CA LEU A 360 7.23 11.58 8.14
C LEU A 360 7.27 12.56 6.98
N LYS A 361 8.00 12.20 5.91
CA LYS A 361 8.18 13.05 4.74
C LYS A 361 6.96 12.97 3.83
N VAL A 362 6.36 14.12 3.55
CA VAL A 362 5.27 14.29 2.60
C VAL A 362 5.30 15.71 2.06
N TYR A 363 5.05 15.86 0.77
CA TYR A 363 4.97 17.16 0.14
C TYR A 363 3.52 17.63 0.14
N MET A 364 3.20 18.57 1.01
CA MET A 364 1.91 19.26 1.01
C MET A 364 2.08 20.63 0.36
N ASN A 365 1.28 20.89 -0.66
CA ASN A 365 1.08 22.24 -1.17
C ASN A 365 0.07 23.01 -0.27
N GLU A 366 -0.16 24.30 -0.51
CA GLU A 366 -1.07 25.09 0.35
C GLU A 366 -2.53 24.61 0.28
N ILE A 367 -2.97 24.08 -0.87
CA ILE A 367 -4.32 23.53 -1.06
C ILE A 367 -4.45 22.25 -0.23
N SER A 368 -3.52 21.31 -0.37
CA SER A 368 -3.51 20.08 0.43
C SER A 368 -3.44 20.36 1.93
N LEU A 369 -2.74 21.40 2.38
CA LEU A 369 -2.77 21.79 3.80
C LEU A 369 -4.14 22.31 4.23
N ALA A 370 -4.83 23.06 3.37
CA ALA A 370 -6.19 23.54 3.64
C ALA A 370 -7.22 22.41 3.63
N ASP A 371 -7.06 21.42 2.75
CA ASP A 371 -7.96 20.27 2.67
C ASP A 371 -7.81 19.30 3.84
N ASN A 372 -6.66 19.36 4.53
CA ASN A 372 -6.40 18.61 5.76
C ASN A 372 -6.31 19.61 6.91
N GLU A 373 -7.40 20.27 7.32
CA GLU A 373 -7.39 21.11 8.53
C GLU A 373 -7.06 20.29 9.79
N GLN A 374 -7.46 19.03 9.73
CA GLN A 374 -7.36 18.03 10.78
C GLN A 374 -6.81 16.73 10.21
N ILE A 375 -6.01 16.02 11.00
CA ILE A 375 -5.35 14.79 10.55
C ILE A 375 -5.64 13.64 11.51
N ASN A 376 -5.96 12.47 10.92
CA ASN A 376 -6.19 11.24 11.65
C ASN A 376 -4.86 10.56 11.95
N ILE A 377 -4.49 10.53 13.23
CA ILE A 377 -3.26 9.92 13.70
C ILE A 377 -3.59 8.61 14.38
N TYR A 378 -3.11 7.54 13.79
CA TYR A 378 -3.21 6.20 14.31
C TYR A 378 -1.85 5.77 14.87
N VAL A 379 -1.78 5.57 16.19
CA VAL A 379 -0.57 5.17 16.87
C VAL A 379 -0.71 3.74 17.34
N LYS A 380 0.24 2.89 16.98
CA LYS A 380 0.39 1.55 17.56
C LYS A 380 1.55 1.52 18.52
N TYR A 381 1.37 0.84 19.64
CA TYR A 381 2.40 0.78 20.67
C TYR A 381 2.35 -0.51 21.49
N GLY A 382 3.44 -0.79 22.19
CA GLY A 382 3.52 -1.87 23.16
C GLY A 382 4.89 -2.02 23.80
N GLU A 383 4.99 -2.83 24.86
CA GLU A 383 6.24 -2.98 25.64
C GLU A 383 7.37 -3.72 24.89
N LYS A 384 7.04 -4.49 23.84
CA LYS A 384 8.00 -5.34 23.11
C LYS A 384 8.04 -4.97 21.63
N SER A 385 9.27 -4.77 21.13
CA SER A 385 9.54 -4.47 19.72
C SER A 385 8.87 -5.49 18.80
N GLY A 386 8.22 -4.98 17.75
CA GLY A 386 7.49 -5.77 16.77
C GLY A 386 6.14 -6.33 17.24
N ILE A 387 5.79 -6.21 18.52
CA ILE A 387 4.53 -6.67 19.12
C ILE A 387 3.79 -5.46 19.68
N LEU A 388 3.19 -4.70 18.78
CA LEU A 388 2.45 -3.47 19.08
C LEU A 388 0.96 -3.81 19.17
N ILE A 389 0.52 -4.18 20.38
CA ILE A 389 -0.80 -4.76 20.64
C ILE A 389 -1.83 -3.74 21.13
N LYS A 390 -1.40 -2.53 21.45
CA LYS A 390 -2.28 -1.40 21.75
C LYS A 390 -2.30 -0.44 20.58
N ASP A 391 -3.43 0.22 20.40
CA ASP A 391 -3.57 1.28 19.42
C ASP A 391 -4.37 2.46 19.97
N LYS A 392 -4.22 3.60 19.30
CA LYS A 392 -4.94 4.83 19.58
C LYS A 392 -5.22 5.52 18.25
N LEU A 393 -6.47 5.88 17.99
CA LEU A 393 -6.84 6.71 16.84
C LEU A 393 -7.34 8.04 17.36
N GLU A 394 -6.65 9.12 17.01
CA GLU A 394 -7.02 10.48 17.40
C GLU A 394 -7.02 11.39 16.19
N ASN A 395 -7.97 12.33 16.18
CA ASN A 395 -7.96 13.44 15.24
C ASN A 395 -7.28 14.63 15.93
N HIS A 396 -6.26 15.20 15.30
CA HIS A 396 -5.49 16.31 15.82
C HIS A 396 -5.46 17.49 14.85
N ASP A 397 -5.59 18.69 15.41
CA ASP A 397 -5.14 19.90 14.73
C ASP A 397 -3.60 19.90 14.70
N TYR A 398 -3.01 20.55 13.69
CA TYR A 398 -1.56 20.69 13.61
C TYR A 398 -1.13 22.11 13.25
N ILE A 399 0.11 22.42 13.59
CA ILE A 399 0.69 23.75 13.36
C ILE A 399 1.56 23.71 12.11
N VAL A 400 1.32 24.62 11.17
CA VAL A 400 2.18 24.80 9.98
C VAL A 400 3.31 25.78 10.29
N ILE A 401 4.55 25.32 10.15
CA ILE A 401 5.75 26.15 10.30
C ILE A 401 6.35 26.45 8.93
N LYS A 402 6.35 27.72 8.52
CA LYS A 402 6.96 28.18 7.24
C LYS A 402 8.44 28.59 7.34
N ASN A 403 8.99 28.72 8.56
CA ASN A 403 10.39 29.10 8.81
C ASN A 403 11.02 28.24 9.91
N SER A 404 12.04 27.44 9.59
CA SER A 404 12.65 26.48 10.53
C SER A 404 13.36 27.10 11.74
N MET A 405 13.75 28.39 11.70
CA MET A 405 14.45 29.05 12.83
C MET A 405 13.67 29.04 14.14
N PHE A 406 12.35 28.84 14.13
CA PHE A 406 11.51 28.80 15.33
C PHE A 406 11.08 27.40 15.77
N SER A 407 11.40 26.34 15.02
CA SER A 407 10.98 24.96 15.31
C SER A 407 11.45 24.48 16.70
N GLY A 408 12.69 24.79 17.08
CA GLY A 408 13.24 24.44 18.39
C GLY A 408 12.63 25.19 19.58
N LEU A 409 11.90 26.28 19.34
CA LEU A 409 11.32 27.12 20.40
C LEU A 409 9.89 26.72 20.77
N ILE A 410 9.17 25.97 19.94
CA ILE A 410 7.74 25.70 20.14
C ILE A 410 7.48 24.50 21.07
N ILE A 411 8.42 23.56 21.20
CA ILE A 411 8.13 22.19 21.69
C ILE A 411 8.58 21.92 23.15
N GLY A 412 9.13 22.90 23.86
CA GLY A 412 9.41 22.71 25.29
C GLY A 412 8.13 22.70 26.13
N GLY A 413 7.82 21.61 26.84
CA GLY A 413 6.71 21.52 27.80
C GLY A 413 6.75 22.57 28.92
N ASP A 414 5.72 22.62 29.77
CA ASP A 414 5.30 23.70 30.71
C ASP A 414 6.38 24.53 31.43
N ASN A 415 7.60 24.02 31.62
CA ASN A 415 8.72 24.79 32.17
C ASN A 415 9.44 25.70 31.15
N SER A 416 9.18 25.56 29.85
CA SER A 416 9.80 26.40 28.81
C SER A 416 9.15 27.77 28.67
N SER A 417 7.94 27.96 29.19
CA SER A 417 7.23 29.26 29.20
C SER A 417 8.06 30.33 29.91
N ILE A 418 8.69 29.96 31.03
CA ILE A 418 9.57 30.85 31.80
C ILE A 418 10.85 31.14 31.02
N LEU A 419 11.48 30.12 30.41
CA LEU A 419 12.70 30.31 29.63
C LEU A 419 12.46 31.19 28.38
N ARG A 420 11.31 31.02 27.71
CA ARG A 420 10.87 31.86 26.58
C ARG A 420 10.64 33.31 27.01
N LEU A 421 9.97 33.52 28.15
CA LEU A 421 9.77 34.83 28.73
C LEU A 421 11.11 35.50 29.09
N VAL A 422 12.04 34.75 29.69
CA VAL A 422 13.39 35.24 30.03
C VAL A 422 14.16 35.62 28.76
N LEU A 423 14.16 34.78 27.72
CA LEU A 423 14.86 35.07 26.47
C LEU A 423 14.26 36.29 25.76
N PHE A 424 12.93 36.41 25.75
CA PHE A 424 12.22 37.57 25.20
C PHE A 424 12.55 38.86 25.95
N ILE A 425 12.58 38.81 27.28
CA ILE A 425 13.01 39.94 28.13
C ILE A 425 14.47 40.31 27.82
N VAL A 426 15.37 39.34 27.67
CA VAL A 426 16.78 39.60 27.34
C VAL A 426 16.90 40.29 25.98
N VAL A 427 16.17 39.84 24.95
CA VAL A 427 16.17 40.48 23.62
C VAL A 427 15.63 41.90 23.71
N ILE A 428 14.53 42.13 24.43
CA ILE A 428 14.00 43.48 24.67
C ILE A 428 15.05 44.35 25.37
N CYS A 429 15.71 43.86 26.42
CA CYS A 429 16.75 44.60 27.13
C CYS A 429 17.92 44.98 26.22
N VAL A 430 18.36 44.08 25.33
CA VAL A 430 19.42 44.36 24.37
C VAL A 430 18.99 45.43 23.35
N VAL A 431 17.77 45.33 22.81
CA VAL A 431 17.24 46.33 21.87
C VAL A 431 17.08 47.68 22.53
N VAL A 432 16.49 47.73 23.73
CA VAL A 432 16.35 48.96 24.53
C VAL A 432 17.73 49.54 24.87
N GLY A 433 18.71 48.71 25.23
CA GLY A 433 20.08 49.15 25.47
C GLY A 433 20.75 49.75 24.23
N PHE A 434 20.53 49.17 23.06
CA PHE A 434 21.01 49.70 21.78
C PHE A 434 20.36 51.04 21.43
N ILE A 435 19.05 51.15 21.62
CA ILE A 435 18.29 52.38 21.41
C ILE A 435 18.79 53.47 22.36
N TYR A 436 18.94 53.16 23.66
CA TYR A 436 19.43 54.09 24.67
C TYR A 436 20.85 54.57 24.37
N ARG A 437 21.76 53.67 23.97
CA ARG A 437 23.12 54.03 23.55
C ARG A 437 23.13 54.95 22.33
N LYS A 438 22.21 54.73 21.38
CA LYS A 438 22.06 55.58 20.19
C LYS A 438 21.55 56.98 20.54
N PHE A 439 20.63 57.11 21.50
CA PHE A 439 20.15 58.41 21.97
C PHE A 439 21.22 59.14 22.78
N LYS A 440 21.89 58.48 23.72
CA LYS A 440 22.97 59.09 24.52
C LYS A 440 24.12 59.62 23.67
N ASN A 441 24.45 58.96 22.57
CA ASN A 441 25.51 59.42 21.67
C ASN A 441 25.07 60.62 20.81
N ARG A 442 23.77 60.88 20.63
CA ARG A 442 23.29 62.09 19.94
C ARG A 442 23.41 63.33 20.80
N ASP A 443 23.14 63.22 22.10
CA ASP A 443 23.24 64.35 23.03
C ASP A 443 24.70 64.83 23.23
N ILE A 444 25.69 64.00 22.91
CA ILE A 444 27.13 64.35 22.99
C ILE A 444 27.62 65.06 21.70
N GLU A 445 26.86 65.00 20.60
CA GLU A 445 27.19 65.72 19.36
C GLU A 445 26.52 67.10 19.26
N GLU A 446 25.60 67.45 20.18
CA GLU A 446 24.91 68.75 20.23
C GLU A 446 25.43 69.71 21.35
N GLU A 447 26.43 69.31 22.13
CA GLU A 447 27.28 70.21 22.96
C GLU A 447 28.64 70.47 22.28
#